data_AF-A0A926Y0X7-F1
#
_entry.id   AF-A0A926Y0X7-F1
#
_cell.length_a   1.000
_cell.length_b   1.000
_cell.length_c   1.000
_cell.angle_alpha   90.00
_cell.angle_beta   90.00
_cell.angle_gamma   90.00
#
_symmetry.space_group_name_H-M   'P 1'
#
loop_
_entity.id
_entity.type
_entity.pdbx_description
1 polymer ?
#
loop_
_entity_poly.entity_id
_entity_poly.type
_entity_poly.pdbx_seq_one_letter_code
_entity_poly.pdbx_strand_id
1 'polypeptide(L)'
;MEPTKVKPLFNLTTFASVAIQADEYAFTLQSEAYGYPKHQLNIDDESRVRLHRMCVQARNLWMHLAKLHQTCFDFAAGNIKPYADYWYSFAEPDEEPEPHNPFQDITDCFGFGSATDLPSDIGQYKELLVMVAIYGGVESAKWERYKEQMGDTYLVSGYEQLANGALILWPASKEMKEQREIERLQEAIDVEFCLDNYNKFYEVSQAIIAAHKVWNDHVGCATEILKLFAPRESTLTESVDDLHRSL
;
A
#
# COMPACT_ATOMS: atom_id res chain seq x y z
N MET A 1 -19.65 29.72 6.78
CA MET A 1 -19.53 28.61 5.80
C MET A 1 -18.81 27.49 6.51
N GLU A 2 -19.49 26.37 6.74
CA GLU A 2 -18.80 25.17 7.25
C GLU A 2 -17.88 24.65 6.13
N PRO A 3 -16.62 24.28 6.44
CA PRO A 3 -15.75 23.68 5.45
C PRO A 3 -16.37 22.35 5.00
N THR A 4 -16.68 22.24 3.71
CA THR A 4 -17.14 21.00 3.10
C THR A 4 -16.09 19.92 3.39
N LYS A 5 -16.44 18.91 4.19
CA LYS A 5 -15.55 17.78 4.46
C LYS A 5 -15.26 17.08 3.13
N VAL A 6 -14.04 17.22 2.63
CA VAL A 6 -13.56 16.45 1.48
C VAL A 6 -13.50 14.99 1.93
N LYS A 7 -14.28 14.12 1.28
CA LYS A 7 -14.21 12.68 1.53
C LYS A 7 -12.86 12.19 0.98
N PRO A 8 -12.07 11.43 1.76
CA PRO A 8 -10.84 10.86 1.25
C PRO A 8 -11.13 9.94 0.05
N LEU A 9 -10.22 9.98 -0.92
CA LEU A 9 -10.30 9.24 -2.18
C LEU A 9 -9.45 7.97 -2.15
N PHE A 10 -8.47 7.88 -1.25
CA PHE A 10 -7.56 6.74 -1.19
C PHE A 10 -7.23 6.34 0.25
N ASN A 11 -7.29 5.06 0.59
CA ASN A 11 -6.86 4.53 1.87
C ASN A 11 -5.54 3.75 1.71
N LEU A 12 -4.43 4.38 2.10
CA LEU A 12 -3.10 3.79 1.96
C LEU A 12 -2.91 2.55 2.83
N THR A 13 -3.55 2.52 4.01
CA THR A 13 -3.47 1.41 4.95
C THR A 13 -4.16 0.17 4.39
N THR A 14 -5.39 0.33 3.85
CA THR A 14 -6.10 -0.77 3.20
C THR A 14 -5.33 -1.25 1.96
N PHE A 15 -4.77 -0.35 1.16
CA PHE A 15 -4.02 -0.78 -0.03
C PHE A 15 -2.69 -1.48 0.30
N ALA A 16 -2.12 -1.23 1.50
CA ALA A 16 -0.90 -1.91 1.94
C ALA A 16 -1.10 -3.43 2.05
N SER A 17 -2.28 -3.93 2.42
CA SER A 17 -2.53 -5.37 2.53
C SER A 17 -2.47 -6.08 1.16
N VAL A 18 -2.92 -5.40 0.10
CA VAL A 18 -2.79 -5.87 -1.29
C VAL A 18 -1.31 -6.02 -1.67
N ALA A 19 -0.48 -5.04 -1.31
CA ALA A 19 0.96 -5.09 -1.56
C ALA A 19 1.66 -6.20 -0.75
N ILE A 20 1.29 -6.39 0.51
CA ILE A 20 1.81 -7.48 1.35
C ILE A 20 1.45 -8.84 0.75
N GLN A 21 0.18 -9.03 0.36
CA GLN A 21 -0.26 -10.27 -0.26
C GLN A 21 0.45 -10.52 -1.60
N ALA A 22 0.67 -9.48 -2.39
CA ALA A 22 1.51 -9.54 -3.58
C ALA A 22 2.93 -10.02 -3.26
N ASP A 23 3.57 -9.49 -2.22
CA ASP A 23 4.92 -9.92 -1.81
C ASP A 23 4.95 -11.37 -1.31
N GLU A 24 3.92 -11.84 -0.58
CA GLU A 24 3.78 -13.26 -0.19
C GLU A 24 3.69 -14.18 -1.41
N TYR A 25 2.93 -13.78 -2.43
CA TYR A 25 2.84 -14.52 -3.69
C TYR A 25 4.17 -14.50 -4.44
N ALA A 26 4.84 -13.35 -4.52
CA ALA A 26 6.15 -13.24 -5.17
C ALA A 26 7.19 -14.13 -4.49
N PHE A 27 7.22 -14.16 -3.16
CA PHE A 27 8.10 -15.03 -2.38
C PHE A 27 7.84 -16.52 -2.65
N THR A 28 6.57 -16.91 -2.75
CA THR A 28 6.17 -18.29 -3.07
C THR A 28 6.64 -18.69 -4.46
N LEU A 29 6.41 -17.84 -5.47
CA LEU A 29 6.86 -18.07 -6.85
C LEU A 29 8.38 -18.17 -6.95
N GLN A 30 9.11 -17.31 -6.23
CA GLN A 30 10.57 -17.34 -6.20
C GLN A 30 11.11 -18.61 -5.52
N SER A 31 10.47 -19.06 -4.43
CA SER A 31 10.82 -20.29 -3.74
C SER A 31 10.66 -21.53 -4.63
N GLU A 32 9.59 -21.60 -5.42
CA GLU A 32 9.41 -22.64 -6.44
C GLU A 32 10.51 -22.62 -7.51
N ALA A 33 10.86 -21.43 -8.01
CA ALA A 33 11.88 -21.28 -9.04
C ALA A 33 13.26 -21.78 -8.57
N TYR A 34 13.55 -21.69 -7.27
CA TYR A 34 14.75 -22.26 -6.65
C TYR A 34 14.63 -23.74 -6.26
N GLY A 35 13.51 -24.39 -6.58
CA GLY A 35 13.30 -25.81 -6.32
C GLY A 35 12.99 -26.15 -4.85
N TYR A 36 12.54 -25.19 -4.04
CA TYR A 36 12.14 -25.48 -2.66
C TYR A 36 10.85 -26.32 -2.63
N PRO A 37 10.85 -27.53 -2.07
CA PRO A 37 9.78 -28.52 -2.24
C PRO A 37 8.49 -28.23 -1.44
N LYS A 38 8.44 -27.17 -0.63
CA LYS A 38 7.31 -26.91 0.28
C LYS A 38 6.07 -26.33 -0.39
N HIS A 39 6.18 -25.83 -1.61
CA HIS A 39 5.12 -25.06 -2.26
C HIS A 39 4.99 -25.42 -3.73
N GLN A 40 4.87 -26.70 -4.12
CA GLN A 40 4.57 -27.01 -5.53
C GLN A 40 3.13 -26.58 -5.86
N LEU A 41 2.92 -25.31 -6.21
CA LEU A 41 1.68 -24.90 -6.83
C LEU A 41 1.74 -25.40 -8.28
N ASN A 42 0.76 -26.20 -8.67
CA ASN A 42 0.62 -26.64 -10.05
C ASN A 42 0.06 -25.49 -10.91
N ILE A 43 0.88 -24.45 -11.09
CA ILE A 43 0.56 -23.23 -11.84
C ILE A 43 1.32 -23.28 -13.16
N ASP A 44 0.62 -23.05 -14.26
CA ASP A 44 1.24 -22.95 -15.58
C ASP A 44 2.08 -21.65 -15.72
N ASP A 45 3.00 -21.63 -16.67
CA ASP A 45 3.92 -20.50 -16.84
C ASP A 45 3.21 -19.17 -17.15
N GLU A 46 2.06 -19.20 -17.85
CA GLU A 46 1.31 -17.98 -18.15
C GLU A 46 0.67 -17.40 -16.88
N SER A 47 0.04 -18.26 -16.09
CA SER A 47 -0.51 -17.89 -14.77
C SER A 47 0.58 -17.37 -13.84
N ARG A 48 1.78 -17.96 -13.86
CA ARG A 48 2.94 -17.50 -13.08
C ARG A 48 3.39 -16.10 -13.50
N VAL A 49 3.52 -15.84 -14.81
CA VAL A 49 3.89 -14.50 -15.31
C VAL A 49 2.84 -13.46 -14.95
N ARG A 50 1.55 -13.79 -15.07
CA ARG A 50 0.46 -12.89 -14.67
C ARG A 50 0.54 -12.55 -13.19
N LEU A 51 0.67 -13.55 -12.32
CA LEU A 51 0.83 -13.35 -10.88
C LEU A 51 2.03 -12.46 -10.56
N HIS A 52 3.19 -12.71 -11.19
CA HIS A 52 4.36 -11.87 -10.98
C HIS A 52 4.10 -10.40 -11.36
N ARG A 53 3.43 -10.14 -12.50
CA ARG A 53 3.06 -8.77 -12.90
C ARG A 53 2.07 -8.12 -11.94
N MET A 54 1.08 -8.86 -11.44
CA MET A 54 0.17 -8.38 -10.40
C MET A 54 0.96 -7.86 -9.20
N CYS A 55 1.94 -8.65 -8.75
CA CYS A 55 2.72 -8.32 -7.57
C CYS A 55 3.55 -7.04 -7.78
N VAL A 56 4.23 -6.95 -8.93
CA VAL A 56 5.02 -5.76 -9.29
C VAL A 56 4.13 -4.51 -9.38
N GLN A 57 2.95 -4.62 -10.00
CA GLN A 57 2.03 -3.50 -10.13
C GLN A 57 1.48 -3.04 -8.77
N ALA A 58 1.05 -3.98 -7.91
CA ALA A 58 0.58 -3.68 -6.56
C ALA A 58 1.65 -2.95 -5.75
N ARG A 59 2.88 -3.49 -5.76
CA ARG A 59 4.02 -2.93 -5.05
C ARG A 59 4.39 -1.54 -5.56
N ASN A 60 4.48 -1.36 -6.87
CA ASN A 60 4.78 -0.05 -7.45
C ASN A 60 3.71 0.98 -7.07
N LEU A 61 2.43 0.63 -7.18
CA LEU A 61 1.33 1.52 -6.80
C LEU A 61 1.45 1.93 -5.32
N TRP A 62 1.60 0.96 -4.42
CA TRP A 62 1.69 1.23 -3.00
C TRP A 62 2.93 2.05 -2.64
N MET A 63 4.12 1.66 -3.11
CA MET A 63 5.38 2.35 -2.80
C MET A 63 5.32 3.82 -3.19
N HIS A 64 4.80 4.14 -4.37
CA HIS A 64 4.77 5.52 -4.84
C HIS A 64 3.65 6.35 -4.20
N LEU A 65 2.50 5.75 -3.87
CA LEU A 65 1.47 6.43 -3.06
C LEU A 65 1.97 6.69 -1.63
N ALA A 66 2.71 5.74 -1.04
CA ALA A 66 3.32 5.89 0.27
C ALA A 66 4.40 6.98 0.27
N LYS A 67 5.26 7.01 -0.77
CA LYS A 67 6.25 8.07 -0.96
C LYS A 67 5.57 9.43 -1.07
N LEU A 68 4.55 9.56 -1.94
CA LEU A 68 3.80 10.81 -2.10
C LEU A 68 3.18 11.27 -0.77
N HIS A 69 2.51 10.36 -0.05
CA HIS A 69 1.93 10.67 1.26
C HIS A 69 3.01 11.15 2.24
N GLN A 70 4.15 10.46 2.34
CA GLN A 70 5.24 10.84 3.23
C GLN A 70 5.83 12.20 2.87
N THR A 71 6.10 12.45 1.59
CA THR A 71 6.61 13.73 1.09
C THR A 71 5.64 14.87 1.40
N CYS A 72 4.34 14.68 1.15
CA CYS A 72 3.34 15.68 1.51
C CYS A 72 3.22 15.86 3.03
N PHE A 73 3.33 14.80 3.82
CA PHE A 73 3.33 14.88 5.28
C PHE A 73 4.50 15.73 5.80
N ASP A 74 5.71 15.46 5.32
CA ASP A 74 6.91 16.21 5.70
C ASP A 74 6.80 17.67 5.27
N PHE A 75 6.37 17.95 4.04
CA PHE A 75 6.28 19.33 3.54
C PHE A 75 5.18 20.14 4.24
N ALA A 76 4.03 19.52 4.55
CA ALA A 76 2.98 20.16 5.34
C ALA A 76 3.48 20.52 6.75
N ALA A 77 4.40 19.73 7.31
CA ALA A 77 5.05 19.99 8.60
C ALA A 77 6.25 20.96 8.50
N GLY A 78 6.64 21.41 7.29
CA GLY A 78 7.83 22.22 7.06
C GLY A 78 9.15 21.45 7.15
N ASN A 79 9.11 20.12 7.17
CA ASN A 79 10.28 19.23 7.24
C ASN A 79 10.93 19.02 5.85
N ILE A 80 11.35 20.11 5.21
CA ILE A 80 11.92 20.10 3.86
C ILE A 80 13.41 19.72 3.83
N LYS A 81 14.11 19.90 4.96
CA LYS A 81 15.56 19.80 5.05
C LYS A 81 16.12 18.47 4.52
N PRO A 82 15.55 17.29 4.86
CA PRO A 82 16.10 16.02 4.36
C PRO A 82 16.08 15.89 2.83
N TYR A 83 15.07 16.46 2.19
CA TYR A 83 14.90 16.43 0.73
C TYR A 83 15.89 17.38 0.04
N ALA A 84 16.06 18.58 0.61
CA ALA A 84 17.07 19.52 0.14
C ALA A 84 18.50 18.98 0.34
N ASP A 85 18.81 18.40 1.50
CA ASP A 85 20.13 17.80 1.77
C ASP A 85 20.41 16.63 0.80
N TYR A 86 19.40 15.81 0.47
CA TYR A 86 19.51 14.78 -0.57
C TYR A 86 19.75 15.38 -1.96
N TRP A 87 18.99 16.40 -2.36
CA TRP A 87 19.14 17.09 -3.65
C TRP A 87 20.55 17.66 -3.83
N TYR A 88 21.06 18.35 -2.82
CA TYR A 88 22.40 18.94 -2.85
C TYR A 88 23.54 17.91 -2.81
N SER A 89 23.26 16.66 -2.43
CA SER A 89 24.26 15.58 -2.47
C SER A 89 24.67 15.18 -3.90
N PHE A 90 23.88 15.56 -4.91
CA PHE A 90 24.15 15.31 -6.33
C PHE A 90 24.86 16.46 -7.04
N ALA A 91 25.06 17.60 -6.37
CA ALA A 91 25.71 18.75 -6.98
C ALA A 91 27.20 18.45 -7.26
N GLU A 92 27.68 18.83 -8.45
CA GLU A 92 29.11 18.71 -8.75
C GLU A 92 29.93 19.72 -7.93
N PRO A 93 31.16 19.37 -7.50
CA PRO A 93 31.96 20.23 -6.63
C PRO A 93 32.24 21.64 -7.17
N ASP A 94 32.24 21.79 -8.49
CA ASP A 94 32.60 23.01 -9.19
C ASP A 94 31.38 23.82 -9.68
N GLU A 95 30.15 23.36 -9.38
CA GLU A 95 28.91 24.02 -9.78
C GLU A 95 28.13 24.56 -8.57
N GLU A 96 27.50 25.73 -8.75
CA GLU A 96 26.55 26.23 -7.75
C GLU A 96 25.30 25.33 -7.79
N PRO A 97 24.92 24.68 -6.68
CA PRO A 97 23.80 23.74 -6.68
C PRO A 97 22.50 24.46 -7.07
N GLU A 98 21.76 23.88 -8.01
CA GLU A 98 20.43 24.37 -8.33
C GLU A 98 19.54 24.36 -7.07
N PRO A 99 18.78 25.44 -6.81
CA PRO A 99 17.89 25.49 -5.66
C PRO A 99 16.93 24.30 -5.65
N HIS A 100 16.83 23.65 -4.49
CA HIS A 100 15.88 22.57 -4.28
C HIS A 100 14.44 23.03 -4.61
N ASN A 101 13.73 22.23 -5.41
CA ASN A 101 12.36 22.52 -5.84
C ASN A 101 11.38 21.50 -5.23
N PRO A 102 10.61 21.88 -4.19
CA PRO A 102 9.68 20.96 -3.51
C PRO A 102 8.55 20.45 -4.40
N PHE A 103 8.13 21.25 -5.39
CA PHE A 103 7.13 20.78 -6.35
C PHE A 103 7.67 19.66 -7.23
N GLN A 104 8.99 19.60 -7.45
CA GLN A 104 9.62 18.52 -8.18
C GLN A 104 9.47 17.21 -7.41
N ASP A 105 9.82 17.16 -6.12
CA ASP A 105 9.68 15.94 -5.32
C ASP A 105 8.25 15.37 -5.29
N ILE A 106 7.24 16.26 -5.25
CA ILE A 106 5.83 15.85 -5.34
C ILE A 106 5.51 15.33 -6.75
N THR A 107 5.94 16.04 -7.79
CA THR A 107 5.66 15.69 -9.19
C THR A 107 6.34 14.39 -9.60
N ASP A 108 7.54 14.11 -9.07
CA ASP A 108 8.31 12.90 -9.32
C ASP A 108 7.58 11.62 -8.91
N CYS A 109 6.60 11.72 -8.00
CA CYS A 109 5.75 10.59 -7.66
C CYS A 109 4.80 10.22 -8.81
N PHE A 110 4.38 11.19 -9.63
CA PHE A 110 3.45 11.05 -10.76
C PHE A 110 4.14 10.85 -12.11
N GLY A 111 5.45 11.11 -12.16
CA GLY A 111 6.35 10.48 -13.10
C GLY A 111 7.12 11.39 -14.06
N PHE A 112 8.14 10.76 -14.64
CA PHE A 112 8.94 11.19 -15.79
C PHE A 112 8.99 10.11 -16.90
N GLY A 113 8.18 9.05 -16.79
CA GLY A 113 8.13 7.95 -17.74
C GLY A 113 8.93 6.73 -17.33
N SER A 114 9.29 6.58 -16.05
CA SER A 114 9.81 5.34 -15.51
C SER A 114 8.72 4.26 -15.45
N ALA A 115 9.11 3.00 -15.59
CA ALA A 115 8.22 1.85 -15.40
C ALA A 115 7.68 1.70 -13.97
N THR A 116 8.17 2.51 -13.03
CA THR A 116 7.79 2.49 -11.61
C THR A 116 6.89 3.64 -11.20
N ASP A 117 6.72 4.68 -12.02
CA ASP A 117 5.97 5.88 -11.68
C ASP A 117 4.48 5.58 -11.39
N LEU A 118 3.80 6.47 -10.66
CA LEU A 118 2.34 6.37 -10.55
C LEU A 118 1.73 6.50 -11.95
N PRO A 119 0.97 5.48 -12.40
CA PRO A 119 0.41 5.50 -13.74
C PRO A 119 -0.59 6.65 -13.86
N SER A 120 -0.64 7.33 -15.02
CA SER A 120 -1.64 8.37 -15.25
C SER A 120 -3.07 7.83 -15.31
N ASP A 121 -3.21 6.52 -15.53
CA ASP A 121 -4.47 5.81 -15.57
C ASP A 121 -4.30 4.41 -14.94
N ILE A 122 -5.17 4.04 -14.00
CA ILE A 122 -5.08 2.75 -13.30
C ILE A 122 -5.22 1.54 -14.24
N GLY A 123 -5.86 1.71 -15.40
CA GLY A 123 -5.96 0.70 -16.46
C GLY A 123 -4.61 0.32 -17.07
N GLN A 124 -3.53 1.07 -16.80
CA GLN A 124 -2.16 0.64 -17.10
C GLN A 124 -1.73 -0.56 -16.24
N TYR A 125 -2.33 -0.74 -15.05
CA TYR A 125 -2.11 -1.88 -14.14
C TYR A 125 -3.23 -2.93 -14.29
N LYS A 126 -3.33 -3.51 -15.50
CA LYS A 126 -4.39 -4.47 -15.86
C LYS A 126 -4.42 -5.70 -14.96
N GLU A 127 -3.25 -6.26 -14.68
CA GLU A 127 -3.14 -7.45 -13.85
C GLU A 127 -3.55 -7.16 -12.40
N LEU A 128 -3.20 -6.00 -11.83
CA LEU A 128 -3.68 -5.55 -10.53
C LEU A 128 -5.21 -5.43 -10.48
N LEU A 129 -5.84 -4.85 -11.52
CA LEU A 129 -7.30 -4.75 -11.59
C LEU A 129 -7.97 -6.13 -11.59
N VAL A 130 -7.36 -7.11 -12.26
CA VAL A 130 -7.83 -8.50 -12.22
C VAL A 130 -7.68 -9.08 -10.81
N MET A 131 -6.57 -8.83 -10.12
CA MET A 131 -6.36 -9.28 -8.74
C MET A 131 -7.41 -8.72 -7.79
N VAL A 132 -7.70 -7.41 -7.88
CA VAL A 132 -8.72 -6.78 -7.02
C VAL A 132 -10.11 -7.33 -7.29
N ALA A 133 -10.48 -7.53 -8.55
CA ALA A 133 -11.78 -8.12 -8.91
C ALA A 133 -11.99 -9.55 -8.35
N ILE A 134 -10.92 -10.26 -8.00
CA ILE A 134 -10.99 -11.60 -7.39
C ILE A 134 -10.53 -11.61 -5.91
N TYR A 135 -10.07 -10.48 -5.37
CA TYR A 135 -9.43 -10.38 -4.05
C TYR A 135 -10.34 -10.90 -2.95
N GLY A 136 -11.59 -10.42 -2.92
CA GLY A 136 -12.58 -10.89 -1.94
C GLY A 136 -12.83 -12.40 -1.99
N GLY A 137 -12.77 -13.00 -3.18
CA GLY A 137 -12.90 -14.45 -3.39
C GLY A 137 -11.66 -15.24 -2.96
N VAL A 138 -10.47 -14.73 -3.26
CA VAL A 138 -9.18 -15.32 -2.84
C VAL A 138 -9.04 -15.31 -1.33
N GLU A 139 -9.35 -14.19 -0.68
CA GLU A 139 -9.33 -14.06 0.78
C GLU A 139 -10.36 -14.98 1.44
N SER A 140 -11.56 -15.09 0.87
CA SER A 140 -12.57 -16.05 1.35
C SER A 140 -12.06 -17.50 1.24
N ALA A 141 -11.42 -17.86 0.13
CA ALA A 141 -10.90 -19.22 -0.08
C ALA A 141 -9.71 -19.56 0.83
N LYS A 142 -8.79 -18.61 1.07
CA LYS A 142 -7.72 -18.77 2.06
C LYS A 142 -8.31 -19.02 3.45
N TRP A 143 -9.32 -18.23 3.82
CA TRP A 143 -9.97 -18.33 5.12
C TRP A 143 -10.68 -19.66 5.34
N GLU A 144 -11.42 -20.16 4.34
CA GLU A 144 -12.05 -21.48 4.42
C GLU A 144 -11.00 -22.59 4.56
N ARG A 145 -9.86 -22.51 3.85
CA ARG A 145 -8.76 -23.48 4.04
C ARG A 145 -8.18 -23.43 5.45
N TYR A 146 -8.01 -22.24 6.02
CA TYR A 146 -7.57 -22.13 7.41
C TYR A 146 -8.57 -22.75 8.39
N LYS A 147 -9.88 -22.53 8.17
CA LYS A 147 -10.93 -23.19 8.96
C LYS A 147 -10.88 -24.70 8.84
N GLU A 148 -10.72 -25.24 7.63
CA GLU A 148 -10.61 -26.68 7.39
C GLU A 148 -9.39 -27.30 8.08
N GLN A 149 -8.24 -26.62 8.04
CA GLN A 149 -6.98 -27.11 8.62
C GLN A 149 -6.90 -26.99 10.13
N MET A 150 -7.42 -25.88 10.68
CA MET A 150 -7.25 -25.53 12.09
C MET A 150 -8.52 -25.78 12.94
N GLY A 151 -9.63 -26.22 12.33
CA GLY A 151 -10.89 -26.44 13.05
C GLY A 151 -11.33 -25.19 13.80
N ASP A 152 -11.73 -25.33 15.07
CA ASP A 152 -12.18 -24.19 15.89
C ASP A 152 -11.10 -23.19 16.27
N THR A 153 -9.81 -23.53 16.11
CA THR A 153 -8.65 -22.69 16.47
C THR A 153 -8.09 -21.86 15.31
N TYR A 154 -8.78 -21.82 14.16
CA TYR A 154 -8.39 -20.98 13.01
C TYR A 154 -8.29 -19.49 13.33
N LEU A 155 -9.00 -19.05 14.38
CA LEU A 155 -8.85 -17.75 15.00
C LEU A 155 -8.70 -17.95 16.51
N VAL A 156 -7.64 -17.37 17.08
CA VAL A 156 -7.28 -17.51 18.49
C VAL A 156 -7.47 -16.20 19.23
N SER A 157 -8.11 -16.24 20.39
CA SER A 157 -8.24 -15.08 21.29
C SER A 157 -7.06 -14.91 22.23
N GLY A 158 -6.19 -15.92 22.33
CA GLY A 158 -5.00 -15.90 23.16
C GLY A 158 -4.30 -17.24 23.20
N TYR A 159 -3.17 -17.27 23.91
CA TYR A 159 -2.42 -18.50 24.16
C TYR A 159 -1.89 -18.55 25.60
N GLU A 160 -1.65 -19.76 26.08
CA GLU A 160 -0.97 -20.03 27.35
C GLU A 160 0.25 -20.93 27.09
N GLN A 161 1.42 -20.51 27.56
CA GLN A 161 2.62 -21.35 27.49
C GLN A 161 2.80 -22.09 28.82
N LEU A 162 2.74 -23.42 28.76
CA LEU A 162 2.93 -24.29 29.90
C LEU A 162 4.42 -24.35 30.30
N ALA A 163 4.69 -24.75 31.54
CA ALA A 163 6.06 -24.89 32.07
C ALA A 163 6.94 -25.89 31.30
N ASN A 164 6.35 -26.80 30.53
CA ASN A 164 7.05 -27.73 29.65
C ASN A 164 7.32 -27.16 28.24
N GLY A 165 6.99 -25.89 28.00
CA GLY A 165 7.15 -25.18 26.73
C GLY A 165 6.00 -25.37 25.74
N ALA A 166 4.99 -26.20 26.04
CA ALA A 166 3.84 -26.39 25.15
C ALA A 166 2.92 -25.16 25.13
N LEU A 167 2.42 -24.79 23.95
CA LEU A 167 1.39 -23.75 23.80
C LEU A 167 0.00 -24.37 23.79
N ILE A 168 -0.90 -23.80 24.59
CA ILE A 168 -2.35 -23.99 24.50
C ILE A 168 -2.92 -22.77 23.78
N LEU A 169 -3.76 -23.00 22.78
CA LEU A 169 -4.42 -21.98 21.99
C LEU A 169 -5.91 -21.89 22.38
N TRP A 170 -6.38 -20.69 22.72
CA TRP A 170 -7.77 -20.45 23.07
C TRP A 170 -8.56 -20.02 21.82
N PRO A 171 -9.58 -20.76 21.37
CA PRO A 171 -10.35 -20.40 20.20
C PRO A 171 -11.14 -19.11 20.44
N ALA A 172 -11.19 -18.26 19.42
CA ALA A 172 -11.94 -17.01 19.49
C ALA A 172 -13.44 -17.26 19.64
N SER A 173 -14.13 -16.31 20.31
CA SER A 173 -15.58 -16.35 20.46
C SER A 173 -16.28 -16.23 19.10
N LYS A 174 -17.56 -16.65 19.06
CA LYS A 174 -18.38 -16.51 17.85
C LYS A 174 -18.49 -15.05 17.40
N GLU A 175 -18.67 -14.13 18.34
CA GLU A 175 -18.75 -12.68 18.07
C GLU A 175 -17.45 -12.14 17.48
N MET A 176 -16.28 -12.56 17.99
CA MET A 176 -14.99 -12.18 17.42
C MET A 176 -14.81 -12.73 15.99
N LYS A 177 -15.25 -13.97 15.75
CA LYS A 177 -15.22 -14.60 14.42
C LYS A 177 -16.11 -13.87 13.43
N GLU A 178 -17.32 -13.47 13.84
CA GLU A 178 -18.25 -12.68 13.02
C GLU A 178 -17.73 -11.27 12.75
N GLN A 179 -17.20 -10.60 13.77
CA GLN A 179 -16.59 -9.27 13.63
C GLN A 179 -15.42 -9.29 12.65
N ARG A 180 -14.56 -10.31 12.74
CA ARG A 180 -13.43 -10.46 11.82
C ARG A 180 -13.85 -10.70 10.37
N GLU A 181 -14.95 -11.44 10.17
CA GLU A 181 -15.52 -11.63 8.83
C GLU A 181 -16.05 -10.32 8.25
N ILE A 182 -16.70 -9.49 9.07
CA ILE A 182 -17.18 -8.17 8.66
C ILE A 182 -16.01 -7.26 8.27
N GLU A 183 -14.97 -7.19 9.10
CA GLU A 183 -13.75 -6.41 8.82
C GLU A 183 -13.11 -6.82 7.49
N ARG A 184 -13.01 -8.11 7.22
CA ARG A 184 -12.45 -8.65 5.96
C ARG A 184 -13.28 -8.24 4.74
N LEU A 185 -14.61 -8.31 4.84
CA LEU A 185 -15.50 -7.89 3.76
C LEU A 185 -15.42 -6.39 3.51
N GLN A 186 -15.30 -5.59 4.58
CA GLN A 186 -15.07 -4.15 4.48
C GLN A 186 -13.74 -3.84 3.82
N GLU A 187 -12.68 -4.55 4.17
CA GLU A 187 -11.35 -4.38 3.57
C GLU A 187 -11.39 -4.65 2.05
N ALA A 188 -12.05 -5.71 1.61
CA ALA A 188 -12.19 -6.00 0.18
C ALA A 188 -12.93 -4.88 -0.57
N ILE A 189 -14.00 -4.34 0.02
CA ILE A 189 -14.75 -3.19 -0.53
C ILE A 189 -13.87 -1.94 -0.58
N ASP A 190 -13.07 -1.70 0.45
CA ASP A 190 -12.18 -0.54 0.52
C ASP A 190 -11.07 -0.61 -0.52
N VAL A 191 -10.52 -1.80 -0.80
CA VAL A 191 -9.53 -2.01 -1.88
C VAL A 191 -10.13 -1.67 -3.24
N GLU A 192 -11.33 -2.18 -3.54
CA GLU A 192 -12.07 -1.87 -4.78
C GLU A 192 -12.31 -0.36 -4.89
N PHE A 193 -12.81 0.25 -3.81
CA PHE A 193 -13.05 1.69 -3.74
C PHE A 193 -11.78 2.51 -4.02
N CYS A 194 -10.61 2.11 -3.51
CA CYS A 194 -9.35 2.81 -3.74
C CYS A 194 -8.96 2.80 -5.22
N LEU A 195 -9.08 1.66 -5.91
CA LEU A 195 -8.73 1.58 -7.32
C LEU A 195 -9.73 2.31 -8.22
N ASP A 196 -11.03 2.24 -7.91
CA ASP A 196 -12.08 2.96 -8.64
C ASP A 196 -11.89 4.48 -8.57
N ASN A 197 -11.37 4.99 -7.44
CA ASN A 197 -11.13 6.41 -7.25
C ASN A 197 -9.72 6.86 -7.65
N TYR A 198 -8.82 5.96 -8.05
CA TYR A 198 -7.43 6.30 -8.35
C TYR A 198 -7.31 7.37 -9.45
N ASN A 199 -8.01 7.21 -10.57
CA ASN A 199 -7.92 8.17 -11.68
C ASN A 199 -8.35 9.58 -11.23
N LYS A 200 -9.38 9.66 -10.39
CA LYS A 200 -9.84 10.92 -9.79
C LYS A 200 -8.82 11.48 -8.80
N PHE A 201 -8.23 10.62 -7.97
CA PHE A 201 -7.14 11.00 -7.07
C PHE A 201 -5.96 11.61 -7.86
N TYR A 202 -5.55 10.98 -8.96
CA TYR A 202 -4.48 11.46 -9.83
C TYR A 202 -4.82 12.84 -10.42
N GLU A 203 -5.99 12.97 -11.05
CA GLU A 203 -6.45 14.22 -11.66
C GLU A 203 -6.50 15.38 -10.65
N VAL A 204 -7.10 15.14 -9.48
CA VAL A 204 -7.22 16.17 -8.44
C VAL A 204 -5.85 16.55 -7.88
N SER A 205 -4.95 15.57 -7.69
CA SER A 205 -3.58 15.86 -7.23
C SER A 205 -2.82 16.74 -8.21
N GLN A 206 -2.89 16.43 -9.51
CA GLN A 206 -2.28 17.25 -10.56
C GLN A 206 -2.84 18.67 -10.61
N ALA A 207 -4.16 18.81 -10.44
CA ALA A 207 -4.80 20.12 -10.38
C ALA A 207 -4.34 20.95 -9.16
N ILE A 208 -4.20 20.32 -7.99
CA ILE A 208 -3.68 20.97 -6.77
C ILE A 208 -2.24 21.45 -6.99
N ILE A 209 -1.37 20.58 -7.53
CA ILE A 209 0.04 20.92 -7.82
C ILE A 209 0.09 22.13 -8.76
N ALA A 210 -0.65 22.11 -9.86
CA ALA A 210 -0.69 23.21 -10.82
C ALA A 210 -1.16 24.52 -10.18
N ALA A 211 -2.19 24.48 -9.34
CA ALA A 211 -2.75 25.66 -8.68
C ALA A 211 -1.77 26.30 -7.68
N HIS A 212 -1.15 25.49 -6.81
CA HIS A 212 -0.23 25.99 -5.78
C HIS A 212 1.14 26.39 -6.32
N LYS A 213 1.57 25.81 -7.45
CA LYS A 213 2.83 26.19 -8.12
C LYS A 213 2.83 27.65 -8.58
N VAL A 214 1.67 28.21 -8.97
CA VAL A 214 1.53 29.63 -9.34
C VAL A 214 1.93 30.57 -8.21
N TRP A 215 1.66 30.17 -6.97
CA TRP A 215 1.91 30.98 -5.77
C TRP A 215 3.16 30.56 -4.99
N ASN A 216 3.90 29.57 -5.51
CA ASN A 216 5.04 28.94 -4.84
C ASN A 216 4.72 28.39 -3.43
N ASP A 217 3.49 27.92 -3.22
CA ASP A 217 2.97 27.45 -1.93
C ASP A 217 2.99 25.91 -1.82
N HIS A 218 4.19 25.35 -1.61
CA HIS A 218 4.35 23.89 -1.48
C HIS A 218 3.73 23.33 -0.20
N VAL A 219 3.64 24.11 0.88
CA VAL A 219 3.02 23.70 2.16
C VAL A 219 1.51 23.54 1.99
N GLY A 220 0.85 24.53 1.36
CA GLY A 220 -0.58 24.43 1.01
C GLY A 220 -0.84 23.27 0.05
N CYS A 221 -0.02 23.12 -1.00
CA CYS A 221 -0.11 22.01 -1.94
C CYS A 221 -0.09 20.64 -1.23
N ALA A 222 0.92 20.43 -0.38
CA ALA A 222 1.08 19.20 0.38
C ALA A 222 -0.09 18.93 1.33
N THR A 223 -0.55 19.97 2.02
CA THR A 223 -1.72 19.89 2.92
C THR A 223 -3.00 19.50 2.18
N GLU A 224 -3.22 20.02 0.97
CA GLU A 224 -4.39 19.71 0.15
C GLU A 224 -4.36 18.28 -0.39
N ILE A 225 -3.20 17.81 -0.87
CA ILE A 225 -3.02 16.42 -1.33
C ILE A 225 -3.26 15.44 -0.18
N LEU A 226 -2.77 15.72 1.03
CA LEU A 226 -3.00 14.86 2.20
C LEU A 226 -4.49 14.65 2.51
N LYS A 227 -5.36 15.64 2.24
CA LYS A 227 -6.82 15.50 2.44
C LYS A 227 -7.45 14.46 1.50
N LEU A 228 -6.77 14.09 0.41
CA LEU A 228 -7.21 13.05 -0.50
C LEU A 228 -6.95 11.64 0.07
N PHE A 229 -6.07 11.51 1.06
CA PHE A 229 -5.82 10.26 1.77
C PHE A 229 -6.75 10.11 2.97
N ALA A 230 -7.22 8.90 3.22
CA ALA A 230 -7.93 8.57 4.43
C ALA A 230 -7.00 8.76 5.63
N PRO A 231 -7.49 9.31 6.76
CA PRO A 231 -6.69 9.41 7.97
C PRO A 231 -6.20 8.01 8.37
N ARG A 232 -4.92 7.89 8.76
CA ARG A 232 -4.40 6.65 9.35
C ARG A 232 -5.22 6.33 10.60
N GLU A 233 -6.06 5.30 10.54
CA GLU A 233 -6.63 4.72 11.75
C GLU A 233 -5.48 4.10 12.56
N SER A 234 -5.33 4.49 13.83
CA SER A 234 -4.16 4.19 14.67
C SER A 234 -4.04 2.72 15.10
N THR A 235 -4.74 1.80 14.44
CA THR A 235 -4.83 0.39 14.81
C THR A 235 -3.85 -0.50 14.04
N LEU A 236 -3.20 0.01 12.98
CA LEU A 236 -2.25 -0.77 12.14
C LEU A 236 -0.78 -0.34 12.27
N THR A 237 -0.46 0.55 13.22
CA THR A 237 0.90 1.09 13.43
C THR A 237 1.96 0.04 13.77
N GLU A 238 1.58 -1.12 14.32
CA GLU A 238 2.56 -2.17 14.66
C GLU A 238 2.97 -3.03 13.46
N SER A 239 2.14 -3.14 12.42
CA SER A 239 2.40 -4.02 11.27
C SER A 239 3.22 -3.36 10.16
N VAL A 240 3.08 -2.03 9.97
CA VAL A 240 3.74 -1.31 8.87
C VAL A 240 5.20 -0.96 9.21
N ASP A 241 5.50 -0.70 10.50
CA ASP A 241 6.87 -0.43 10.95
C ASP A 241 7.78 -1.68 10.83
N ASP A 242 7.22 -2.89 10.87
CA ASP A 242 7.93 -4.13 10.61
C ASP A 242 8.23 -4.36 9.12
N LEU A 243 7.38 -3.83 8.22
CA LEU A 243 7.62 -3.86 6.78
C LEU A 243 8.81 -2.97 6.37
N HIS A 244 8.97 -1.82 7.04
CA HIS A 244 10.13 -0.94 6.82
C HIS A 244 11.44 -1.48 7.42
N ARG A 245 11.37 -2.42 8.38
CA ARG A 245 12.56 -3.03 9.02
C ARG A 245 13.01 -4.34 8.36
N SER A 246 12.21 -4.89 7.45
CA SER A 246 12.50 -6.13 6.73
C SER A 246 12.95 -5.92 5.28
N LEU A 247 13.00 -4.66 4.83
CA LEU A 247 13.75 -4.18 3.65
C LEU A 247 15.15 -3.70 4.05
#